data_AF-A0A388NW34-F1
#
_entry.id   AF-A0A388NW34-F1
#
_cell.length_a   1.000
_cell.length_b   1.000
_cell.length_c   1.000
_cell.angle_alpha   90.00
_cell.angle_beta   90.00
_cell.angle_gamma   90.00
#
_symmetry.space_group_name_H-M   'P 1'
#
loop_
_entity.id
_entity.type
_entity.pdbx_description
1 polymer ?
#
loop_
_entity_poly.entity_id
_entity_poly.type
_entity_poly.pdbx_seq_one_letter_code
_entity_poly.pdbx_strand_id
1 'polypeptide(L)'
;GDISITLTGTIAAGGFVLLERTDDTSVGNLAANQIYTGTLSNTGETLTLKDANGNTVDTANLAGGSWPAGSVSSYFTMERINPLAADSAANWVANNGATRSGTDANGTALNGTAGSANSGLSLPTSTPRQPLRPHKH
;
A
#
# COMPACT_ATOMS: atom_id res chain seq x y z
N GLY A 1 12.31 -10.73 -9.39
CA GLY A 1 12.56 -9.60 -8.50
C GLY A 1 13.90 -9.82 -7.86
N ASP A 2 14.69 -8.77 -7.78
CA ASP A 2 15.94 -8.69 -7.05
C ASP A 2 15.74 -8.54 -5.53
N ILE A 3 14.52 -8.28 -5.07
CA ILE A 3 14.12 -8.31 -3.66
C ILE A 3 13.30 -9.57 -3.34
N SER A 4 13.70 -10.27 -2.26
CA SER A 4 12.90 -11.30 -1.60
C SER A 4 13.18 -11.24 -0.10
N ILE A 5 12.13 -11.12 0.71
CA ILE A 5 12.20 -11.07 2.17
C ILE A 5 11.11 -11.98 2.77
N THR A 6 11.47 -12.73 3.80
CA THR A 6 10.50 -13.48 4.61
C THR A 6 9.91 -12.54 5.65
N LEU A 7 8.60 -12.26 5.55
CA LEU A 7 7.92 -11.40 6.50
C LEU A 7 7.62 -12.15 7.80
N THR A 8 7.89 -11.50 8.92
CA THR A 8 7.60 -11.98 10.28
C THR A 8 6.63 -11.05 11.03
N GLY A 9 6.11 -11.52 12.16
CA GLY A 9 5.22 -10.74 13.03
C GLY A 9 3.73 -11.03 12.83
N THR A 10 2.90 -10.20 13.45
CA THR A 10 1.44 -10.29 13.36
C THR A 10 0.88 -8.88 13.22
N ILE A 11 -0.08 -8.72 12.33
CA ILE A 11 -0.80 -7.46 12.14
C ILE A 11 -2.21 -7.59 12.70
N ALA A 12 -2.62 -6.62 13.51
CA ALA A 12 -4.01 -6.49 13.90
C ALA A 12 -4.88 -6.12 12.69
N ALA A 13 -6.18 -6.35 12.77
CA ALA A 13 -7.13 -5.88 11.75
C ALA A 13 -7.01 -4.36 11.60
N GLY A 14 -6.83 -3.88 10.37
CA GLY A 14 -6.60 -2.47 10.07
C GLY A 14 -5.19 -1.94 10.42
N GLY A 15 -4.28 -2.82 10.87
CA GLY A 15 -2.88 -2.48 11.11
C GLY A 15 -2.05 -2.38 9.83
N PHE A 16 -0.88 -1.77 9.94
CA PHE A 16 0.07 -1.55 8.85
C PHE A 16 1.44 -2.14 9.18
N VAL A 17 2.19 -2.51 8.14
CA VAL A 17 3.61 -2.90 8.25
C VAL A 17 4.44 -1.89 7.47
N LEU A 18 5.45 -1.33 8.11
CA LEU A 18 6.48 -0.51 7.48
C LEU A 18 7.72 -1.37 7.22
N LEU A 19 8.14 -1.43 5.96
CA LEU A 19 9.40 -2.05 5.55
C LEU A 19 10.36 -0.96 5.12
N GLU A 20 11.53 -0.90 5.74
CA GLU A 20 12.58 0.04 5.36
C GLU A 20 13.79 -0.67 4.77
N ARG A 21 14.47 0.03 3.86
CA ARG A 21 15.63 -0.51 3.17
C ARG A 21 16.89 -0.19 3.96
N THR A 22 17.75 -1.19 4.17
CA THR A 22 19.09 -1.09 4.78
C THR A 22 19.12 -0.75 6.27
N ASP A 23 18.37 0.26 6.72
CA ASP A 23 18.30 0.71 8.10
C ASP A 23 16.95 1.34 8.43
N ASP A 24 16.75 1.68 9.71
CA ASP A 24 15.51 2.20 10.29
C ASP A 24 15.54 3.74 10.38
N THR A 25 15.79 4.40 9.25
CA THR A 25 15.95 5.86 9.20
C THR A 25 15.21 6.55 8.06
N SER A 26 14.61 5.79 7.13
CA SER A 26 13.94 6.34 5.95
C SER A 26 12.67 7.11 6.34
N VAL A 27 11.85 6.57 7.24
CA VAL A 27 10.73 7.27 7.87
C VAL A 27 11.13 7.70 9.27
N GLY A 28 11.67 8.92 9.40
CA GLY A 28 12.38 9.36 10.60
C GLY A 28 11.57 9.40 11.91
N ASN A 29 10.24 9.31 11.86
CA ASN A 29 9.38 9.33 13.05
C ASN A 29 8.59 8.03 13.27
N LEU A 30 8.83 6.97 12.51
CA LEU A 30 8.19 5.67 12.67
C LEU A 30 9.24 4.57 12.60
N ALA A 31 9.24 3.65 13.56
CA ALA A 31 10.12 2.49 13.50
C ALA A 31 9.63 1.50 12.41
N ALA A 32 10.55 1.01 11.60
CA ALA A 32 10.34 -0.08 10.67
C ALA A 32 9.91 -1.33 11.43
N ASN A 33 8.92 -2.03 10.90
CA ASN A 33 8.59 -3.35 11.42
C ASN A 33 9.65 -4.38 11.03
N GLN A 34 10.20 -4.27 9.81
CA GLN A 34 11.28 -5.11 9.32
C GLN A 34 12.18 -4.32 8.35
N ILE A 35 13.46 -4.63 8.38
CA ILE A 35 14.45 -4.11 7.44
C ILE A 35 14.65 -5.11 6.30
N TYR A 36 14.69 -4.62 5.06
CA TYR A 36 15.04 -5.40 3.88
C TYR A 36 16.28 -4.84 3.17
N THR A 37 16.89 -5.66 2.32
CA THR A 37 18.01 -5.28 1.45
C THR A 37 17.64 -5.52 -0.01
N GLY A 38 18.34 -4.85 -0.94
CA GLY A 38 18.02 -4.83 -2.37
C GLY A 38 17.48 -3.48 -2.81
N THR A 39 17.00 -3.35 -4.04
CA THR A 39 16.51 -2.06 -4.57
C THR A 39 15.13 -2.24 -5.19
N LEU A 40 14.20 -1.33 -4.90
CA LEU A 40 12.98 -1.21 -5.67
C LEU A 40 13.26 -0.24 -6.82
N SER A 41 13.14 -0.71 -8.07
CA SER A 41 13.43 0.16 -9.22
C SER A 41 12.44 1.33 -9.31
N ASN A 42 12.96 2.53 -9.53
CA ASN A 42 12.16 3.71 -9.84
C ASN A 42 11.41 3.59 -11.18
N THR A 43 11.84 2.69 -12.08
CA THR A 43 11.21 2.48 -13.38
C THR A 43 10.03 1.53 -13.34
N GLY A 44 9.69 0.97 -12.18
CA GLY A 44 8.59 0.02 -12.03
C GLY A 44 9.03 -1.44 -11.95
N GLU A 45 8.33 -2.19 -11.12
CA GLU A 45 8.49 -3.63 -10.88
C GLU A 45 7.13 -4.24 -10.48
N THR A 46 7.07 -5.56 -10.32
CA THR A 46 5.91 -6.24 -9.73
C THR A 46 6.29 -6.77 -8.35
N LEU A 47 5.48 -6.42 -7.35
CA LEU A 47 5.60 -6.97 -6.00
C LEU A 47 4.53 -8.03 -5.77
N THR A 48 4.90 -9.08 -5.05
CA THR A 48 4.00 -10.19 -4.72
C THR A 48 4.11 -10.50 -3.24
N LEU A 49 2.98 -10.43 -2.54
CA LEU A 49 2.84 -10.93 -1.19
C LEU A 49 2.44 -12.41 -1.25
N LYS A 50 3.17 -13.27 -0.53
CA LYS A 50 2.90 -14.71 -0.48
C LYS A 50 2.56 -15.17 0.93
N ASP A 51 1.69 -16.16 1.04
CA ASP A 51 1.42 -16.86 2.29
C ASP A 51 2.58 -17.84 2.63
N ALA A 52 2.48 -18.49 3.79
CA ALA A 52 3.47 -19.46 4.27
C ALA A 52 3.59 -20.71 3.38
N ASN A 53 2.59 -20.99 2.54
CA ASN A 53 2.60 -22.11 1.59
C ASN A 53 3.14 -21.67 0.20
N GLY A 54 3.48 -20.39 0.04
CA GLY A 54 3.97 -19.82 -1.21
C GLY A 54 2.87 -19.39 -2.20
N ASN A 55 1.59 -19.42 -1.81
CA ASN A 55 0.50 -18.93 -2.63
C ASN A 55 0.49 -17.40 -2.64
N THR A 56 0.17 -16.80 -3.78
CA THR A 56 -0.01 -15.34 -3.88
C THR A 56 -1.25 -14.91 -3.10
N VAL A 57 -1.06 -13.97 -2.18
CA VAL A 57 -2.11 -13.32 -1.39
C VAL A 57 -2.54 -12.01 -2.03
N ASP A 58 -1.57 -11.19 -2.44
CA ASP A 58 -1.81 -9.90 -3.09
C ASP A 58 -0.63 -9.53 -4.00
N THR A 59 -0.84 -8.56 -4.87
CA THR A 59 0.19 -8.00 -5.74
C THR A 59 0.13 -6.48 -5.78
N ALA A 60 1.26 -5.87 -6.09
CA ALA A 60 1.31 -4.48 -6.48
C ALA A 60 1.97 -4.36 -7.85
N ASN A 61 1.30 -3.67 -8.77
CA ASN A 61 1.71 -3.52 -10.15
C ASN A 61 1.86 -4.88 -10.89
N LEU A 62 0.83 -5.72 -10.81
CA LEU A 62 0.76 -7.06 -11.43
C LEU A 62 1.08 -7.06 -12.93
N ALA A 63 0.63 -6.04 -13.65
CA ALA A 63 0.90 -5.90 -15.08
C ALA A 63 2.39 -5.69 -15.40
N GLY A 64 3.18 -5.27 -14.41
CA GLY A 64 4.57 -4.89 -14.55
C GLY A 64 4.76 -3.60 -15.34
N GLY A 65 6.00 -3.34 -15.75
CA GLY A 65 6.38 -2.06 -16.36
C GLY A 65 6.39 -0.91 -15.34
N SER A 66 6.24 0.32 -15.83
CA SER A 66 6.25 1.53 -15.00
C SER A 66 5.21 1.49 -13.88
N TRP A 67 5.58 2.04 -12.72
CA TRP A 67 4.62 2.24 -11.63
C TRP A 67 3.38 3.00 -12.14
N PRO A 68 2.16 2.47 -11.95
CA PRO A 68 0.94 3.07 -12.51
C PRO A 68 0.56 4.40 -11.87
N ALA A 69 1.08 4.70 -10.68
CA ALA A 69 0.89 5.98 -10.01
C ALA A 69 2.08 6.34 -9.11
N GLY A 70 1.97 7.47 -8.40
CA GLY A 70 3.07 8.09 -7.68
C GLY A 70 3.88 9.06 -8.56
N SER A 71 4.91 9.67 -7.98
CA SER A 71 5.78 10.61 -8.69
C SER A 71 7.19 10.56 -8.14
N VAL A 72 8.17 10.29 -9.01
CA VAL A 72 9.59 10.36 -8.66
C VAL A 72 10.11 11.79 -8.53
N SER A 73 9.46 12.77 -9.16
CA SER A 73 9.91 14.17 -9.14
C SER A 73 9.42 14.94 -7.92
N SER A 74 8.20 14.62 -7.47
CA SER A 74 7.58 15.24 -6.28
C SER A 74 7.47 14.28 -5.09
N TYR A 75 8.02 13.07 -5.25
CA TYR A 75 8.07 12.01 -4.24
C TYR A 75 6.69 11.62 -3.67
N PHE A 76 5.63 11.73 -4.48
CA PHE A 76 4.33 11.21 -4.09
C PHE A 76 4.33 9.68 -4.17
N THR A 77 3.90 9.01 -3.11
CA THR A 77 3.81 7.55 -3.08
C THR A 77 2.72 7.04 -4.02
N MET A 78 2.90 5.82 -4.52
CA MET A 78 1.85 5.06 -5.19
C MET A 78 0.97 4.39 -4.13
N GLU A 79 -0.33 4.67 -4.13
CA GLU A 79 -1.27 4.20 -3.10
C GLU A 79 -2.45 3.46 -3.76
N ARG A 80 -2.91 2.37 -3.13
CA ARG A 80 -4.04 1.55 -3.61
C ARG A 80 -5.36 2.23 -3.25
N ILE A 81 -6.30 2.31 -4.20
CA ILE A 81 -7.61 2.95 -4.00
C ILE A 81 -8.54 2.02 -3.22
N ASN A 82 -8.80 0.82 -3.76
CA ASN A 82 -9.71 -0.15 -3.17
C ASN A 82 -8.97 -1.48 -2.92
N PRO A 83 -8.74 -1.89 -1.67
CA PRO A 83 -8.03 -3.11 -1.35
C PRO A 83 -8.78 -4.39 -1.77
N LEU A 84 -10.08 -4.30 -2.08
CA LEU A 84 -10.91 -5.42 -2.52
C LEU A 84 -11.04 -5.53 -4.04
N ALA A 85 -10.52 -4.54 -4.79
CA ALA A 85 -10.51 -4.57 -6.24
C ALA A 85 -9.24 -5.25 -6.79
N ALA A 86 -9.29 -5.62 -8.08
CA ALA A 86 -8.15 -6.22 -8.76
C ALA A 86 -6.94 -5.26 -8.78
N ASP A 87 -5.74 -5.83 -8.77
CA ASP A 87 -4.51 -5.08 -9.03
C ASP A 87 -4.46 -4.71 -10.51
N SER A 88 -4.78 -3.46 -10.80
CA SER A 88 -4.78 -2.87 -12.13
C SER A 88 -4.38 -1.40 -12.01
N ALA A 89 -3.85 -0.81 -13.08
CA ALA A 89 -3.42 0.60 -13.07
C ALA A 89 -4.53 1.55 -12.59
N ALA A 90 -5.80 1.25 -12.89
CA ALA A 90 -6.96 2.05 -12.46
C ALA A 90 -7.23 2.01 -10.95
N ASN A 91 -6.64 1.06 -10.21
CA ASN A 91 -6.78 0.92 -8.76
C ASN A 91 -5.59 1.53 -7.99
N TRP A 92 -4.73 2.28 -8.67
CA TRP A 92 -3.59 2.99 -8.08
C TRP A 92 -3.71 4.49 -8.30
N VAL A 93 -3.27 5.26 -7.32
CA VAL A 93 -3.32 6.73 -7.32
C VAL A 93 -2.07 7.27 -6.62
N ALA A 94 -1.63 8.47 -7.00
CA ALA A 94 -0.57 9.16 -6.26
C ALA A 94 -1.15 9.68 -4.94
N ASN A 95 -0.36 9.73 -3.87
CA ASN A 95 -0.80 10.39 -2.64
C ASN A 95 -1.31 11.82 -2.96
N ASN A 96 -2.42 12.22 -2.33
CA ASN A 96 -3.13 13.45 -2.68
C ASN A 96 -2.49 14.74 -2.12
N GLY A 97 -1.43 14.63 -1.33
CA GLY A 97 -0.72 15.76 -0.70
C GLY A 97 -1.43 16.40 0.50
N ALA A 98 -2.68 16.04 0.77
CA ALA A 98 -3.44 16.51 1.92
C ALA A 98 -3.37 15.52 3.08
N THR A 99 -3.66 14.24 2.83
CA THR A 99 -3.57 13.17 3.82
C THR A 99 -2.17 12.57 3.77
N ARG A 100 -1.37 12.89 4.79
CA ARG A 100 0.05 12.50 4.87
C ARG A 100 0.37 11.96 6.26
N SER A 101 1.27 10.98 6.31
CA SER A 101 1.80 10.39 7.54
C SER A 101 3.25 9.97 7.35
N GLY A 102 4.04 10.14 8.40
CA GLY A 102 5.48 9.92 8.37
C GLY A 102 6.27 11.19 8.00
N THR A 103 7.52 11.24 8.44
CA THR A 103 8.52 12.23 8.01
C THR A 103 9.70 11.53 7.36
N ASP A 104 10.43 12.22 6.50
CA ASP A 104 11.76 11.76 6.07
C ASP A 104 12.77 11.83 7.22
N ALA A 105 14.01 11.38 6.95
CA ALA A 105 15.13 11.43 7.90
C ALA A 105 15.46 12.85 8.41
N ASN A 106 15.05 13.90 7.69
CA ASN A 106 15.26 15.30 8.07
C ASN A 106 14.05 15.91 8.79
N GLY A 107 12.99 15.12 9.05
CA GLY A 107 11.77 15.58 9.70
C GLY A 107 10.76 16.27 8.77
N THR A 108 10.96 16.25 7.45
CA THR A 108 9.99 16.79 6.49
C THR A 108 8.85 15.81 6.27
N ALA A 109 7.60 16.28 6.26
CA ALA A 109 6.45 15.41 6.02
C ALA A 109 6.56 14.68 4.67
N LEU A 110 6.32 13.37 4.68
CA LEU A 110 6.29 12.56 3.47
C LEU A 110 5.07 12.88 2.62
N ASN A 111 5.23 12.87 1.31
CA ASN A 111 4.13 12.86 0.37
C ASN A 111 3.55 11.44 0.22
N GLY A 112 3.19 10.85 1.35
CA GLY A 112 2.68 9.48 1.48
C GLY A 112 2.02 9.26 2.83
N THR A 113 1.49 8.06 3.05
CA THR A 113 0.71 7.68 4.24
C THR A 113 1.39 6.56 5.04
N ALA A 114 2.67 6.73 5.41
CA ALA A 114 3.39 5.69 6.15
C ALA A 114 2.67 5.32 7.46
N GLY A 115 2.46 4.01 7.66
CA GLY A 115 1.75 3.46 8.82
C GLY A 115 0.29 3.90 8.96
N SER A 116 -0.35 4.33 7.87
CA SER A 116 -1.73 4.87 7.88
C SER A 116 -2.50 4.49 6.62
N ALA A 117 -3.81 4.72 6.63
CA ALA A 117 -4.66 4.44 5.49
C ALA A 117 -4.29 5.33 4.28
N ASN A 118 -4.32 4.74 3.09
CA ASN A 118 -4.07 5.44 1.83
C ASN A 118 -4.96 6.67 1.66
N SER A 119 -4.40 7.73 1.11
CA SER A 119 -5.07 9.04 0.97
C SER A 119 -6.27 9.02 0.03
N GLY A 120 -6.30 8.05 -0.90
CA GLY A 120 -7.40 7.78 -1.83
C GLY A 120 -8.25 6.57 -1.48
N LEU A 121 -8.16 6.02 -0.25
CA LEU A 121 -8.88 4.81 0.13
C LEU A 121 -10.39 4.96 -0.11
N SER A 122 -10.95 4.06 -0.91
CA SER A 122 -12.37 3.96 -1.21
C SER A 122 -12.83 2.53 -1.01
N LEU A 123 -13.70 2.33 -0.02
CA LEU A 123 -14.34 1.05 0.26
C LEU A 123 -15.72 1.03 -0.42
N PRO A 124 -16.17 -0.12 -0.96
CA PRO A 124 -17.52 -0.22 -1.50
C PRO A 124 -18.53 0.10 -0.38
N THR A 125 -19.42 1.07 -0.63
CA THR A 125 -20.54 1.34 0.26
C THR A 125 -21.41 0.09 0.31
N SER A 126 -21.72 -0.42 1.52
CA SER A 126 -22.69 -1.50 1.66
C SER A 126 -24.03 -1.06 1.05
N THR A 127 -24.44 -1.65 -0.06
CA THR A 127 -25.78 -1.42 -0.61
C THR A 127 -26.80 -1.76 0.48
N PRO A 128 -27.69 -0.84 0.91
CA PRO A 128 -28.73 -1.20 1.86
C PRO A 128 -29.59 -2.29 1.24
N ARG A 129 -29.60 -3.48 1.86
CA ARG A 129 -30.55 -4.53 1.51
C ARG A 129 -31.93 -3.97 1.79
N GLN A 130 -32.67 -3.56 0.76
CA GLN A 130 -34.08 -3.18 0.94
C GLN A 130 -34.80 -4.35 1.63
N PRO A 131 -35.47 -4.13 2.76
CA PRO A 131 -36.30 -5.16 3.33
C PRO A 131 -37.39 -5.49 2.32
N LEU A 132 -37.52 -6.78 1.98
CA LEU A 132 -38.63 -7.32 1.20
C LEU A 132 -39.94 -6.78 1.79
N ARG A 133 -40.64 -5.94 1.03
CA ARG A 133 -41.97 -5.48 1.40
C ARG A 133 -42.90 -6.69 1.26
N PRO A 134 -43.59 -7.15 2.32
CA PRO A 134 -44.56 -8.23 2.15
C PRO A 134 -45.72 -7.71 1.31
N HIS A 135 -45.96 -8.35 0.17
CA HIS A 135 -47.22 -8.21 -0.56
C HIS A 135 -48.33 -8.79 0.30
N LYS A 136 -49.28 -7.95 0.72
CA LYS A 136 -50.55 -8.43 1.27
C LYS A 136 -51.42 -8.90 0.10
N HIS A 137 -51.85 -10.16 0.17
CA HIS A 137 -52.96 -10.70 -0.61
C HIS A 137 -54.29 -10.13 -0.11
#